data_AF-A0A821Z132-F1
#
_entry.id   AF-A0A821Z132-F1
#
_cell.length_a   1.000
_cell.length_b   1.000
_cell.length_c   1.000
_cell.angle_alpha   90.00
_cell.angle_beta   90.00
_cell.angle_gamma   90.00
#
_symmetry.space_group_name_H-M   'P 1'
#
loop_
_entity.id
_entity.type
_entity.pdbx_description
1 polymer ?
#
loop_
_entity_poly.entity_id
_entity_poly.type
_entity_poly.pdbx_seq_one_letter_code
_entity_poly.pdbx_strand_id
1 'polypeptide(L)'
;MSKSSKTVDPNQISRDLFTTLTNLHQEILKHESNTNNNPIDPKILSCIESVLTSLKSLRYIESPKTLSDIIHTIWKIYITDFLSLIEYVNILVSDQFQQIFNCVMKVYATINFQSIFRDDTLYARDKFFRIFELLSLPSIINFLKNQSNNEIMSHIANILRMLLLQMQNIEEEICFKKDDLLNQESIIQLLFEYVDMNLIETNNDIQLTIIEILEFIWTLVDNTILIPQLLNTNCVSFTLKWINMCELPFAIQRASIRLLYNIARHEKGCNALNGADALRLLKEFKQRTLDTTINDTTYEDIRLLFSMALALLTEPKESKSDAKSLGKVLDQLMQMTVNTAQRKNHKYGDFDISEPLVVFIKLFIHDDILHYCIKESQVKNMKVSSKIVFFCDLVMQFRGALAKDDELDQLTLTALMNIIWSISFHDEYIDELKSNAKFLIT
;
A
#
# COMPACT_ATOMS: atom_id res chain seq x y z
N MET A 1 -18.39 -24.18 39.53
CA MET A 1 -17.77 -25.28 38.75
C MET A 1 -16.83 -24.66 37.73
N SER A 2 -15.52 -24.68 37.98
CA SER A 2 -14.53 -24.22 37.00
C SER A 2 -14.49 -25.22 35.85
N LYS A 3 -14.81 -24.79 34.63
CA LYS A 3 -14.48 -25.58 33.44
C LYS A 3 -12.97 -25.67 33.42
N SER A 4 -12.41 -26.86 33.67
CA SER A 4 -10.99 -27.10 33.41
C SER A 4 -10.79 -26.83 31.92
N SER A 5 -10.10 -25.73 31.57
CA SER A 5 -9.57 -25.58 30.22
C SER A 5 -8.58 -26.73 30.06
N LYS A 6 -8.96 -27.77 29.30
CA LYS A 6 -7.97 -28.70 28.79
C LYS A 6 -7.07 -27.85 27.91
N THR A 7 -5.88 -27.52 28.38
CA THR A 7 -4.82 -26.95 27.58
C THR A 7 -4.55 -27.95 26.45
N VAL A 8 -5.06 -27.66 25.26
CA VAL A 8 -4.86 -28.52 24.10
C VAL A 8 -3.46 -28.23 23.57
N ASP A 9 -2.61 -29.25 23.47
CA ASP A 9 -1.25 -29.10 22.97
C ASP A 9 -1.29 -28.63 21.49
N PRO A 10 -0.78 -27.42 21.18
CA PRO A 10 -0.75 -26.90 19.81
C PRO A 10 0.02 -27.82 18.86
N ASN A 11 1.05 -28.52 19.35
CA ASN A 11 1.83 -29.46 18.54
C ASN A 11 1.02 -30.71 18.17
N GLN A 12 0.08 -31.13 19.03
CA GLN A 12 -0.82 -32.23 18.71
C GLN A 12 -1.84 -31.81 17.66
N ILE A 13 -2.49 -30.65 17.84
CA ILE A 13 -3.45 -30.11 16.85
C ILE A 13 -2.79 -29.95 15.48
N SER A 14 -1.57 -29.38 15.45
CA SER A 14 -0.82 -29.18 14.21
C SER A 14 -0.46 -30.51 13.53
N ARG A 15 0.01 -31.52 14.27
CA ARG A 15 0.32 -32.84 13.72
C ARG A 15 -0.92 -33.54 13.16
N ASP A 16 -2.04 -33.48 13.87
CA ASP A 16 -3.30 -34.08 13.42
C ASP A 16 -3.81 -33.41 12.15
N LEU A 17 -3.73 -32.06 12.08
CA LEU A 17 -4.09 -31.32 10.88
C LEU A 17 -3.19 -31.66 9.68
N PHE A 18 -1.88 -31.72 9.85
CA PHE A 18 -0.98 -32.07 8.74
C PHE A 18 -1.18 -33.51 8.27
N THR A 19 -1.46 -34.43 9.20
CA THR A 19 -1.80 -35.83 8.85
C THR A 19 -3.08 -35.88 8.02
N THR A 20 -4.13 -35.15 8.43
CA THR A 20 -5.42 -35.14 7.71
C THR A 20 -5.31 -34.45 6.34
N LEU A 21 -4.53 -33.38 6.21
CA LEU A 21 -4.23 -32.75 4.92
C LEU A 21 -3.46 -33.70 3.98
N THR A 22 -2.45 -34.42 4.51
CA THR A 22 -1.68 -35.40 3.73
C THR A 22 -2.58 -36.52 3.23
N ASN A 23 -3.46 -37.05 4.08
CA ASN A 23 -4.42 -38.09 3.70
C ASN A 23 -5.38 -37.59 2.61
N LEU A 24 -5.90 -36.37 2.74
CA LEU A 24 -6.75 -35.76 1.72
C LEU A 24 -6.04 -35.68 0.37
N HIS A 25 -4.80 -35.19 0.35
CA HIS A 25 -4.00 -35.09 -0.88
C HIS A 25 -3.78 -36.47 -1.52
N GLN A 26 -3.41 -37.48 -0.74
CA GLN A 26 -3.24 -38.85 -1.23
C GLN A 26 -4.52 -39.45 -1.81
N GLU A 27 -5.69 -39.21 -1.19
CA GLU A 27 -6.97 -39.71 -1.71
C GLU A 27 -7.38 -38.98 -3.00
N ILE A 28 -7.10 -37.68 -3.13
CA ILE A 28 -7.33 -36.95 -4.40
C ILE A 28 -6.46 -37.54 -5.52
N LEU A 29 -5.17 -37.79 -5.26
CA LEU A 29 -4.27 -38.41 -6.24
C LEU A 29 -4.71 -39.83 -6.63
N LYS A 30 -5.27 -40.63 -5.71
CA LYS A 30 -5.79 -41.96 -6.05
C LYS A 30 -7.01 -41.90 -6.99
N HIS A 31 -7.83 -40.86 -6.83
CA HIS A 31 -9.02 -40.64 -7.66
C HIS A 31 -8.68 -40.28 -9.12
N GLU A 32 -7.44 -39.85 -9.40
CA GLU A 32 -6.88 -39.59 -10.74
C GLU A 32 -7.09 -40.76 -11.72
N SER A 33 -7.22 -41.98 -11.18
CA SER A 33 -7.37 -43.21 -11.98
C SER A 33 -8.77 -43.48 -12.53
N ASN A 34 -9.80 -42.70 -12.16
CA ASN A 34 -11.20 -42.97 -12.54
C ASN A 34 -12.00 -41.71 -12.96
N THR A 35 -11.96 -41.41 -14.27
CA THR A 35 -12.91 -40.66 -15.14
C THR A 35 -13.72 -39.45 -14.62
N ASN A 36 -13.66 -38.38 -15.42
CA ASN A 36 -14.48 -37.16 -15.36
C ASN A 36 -16.00 -37.45 -15.38
N ASN A 37 -16.73 -36.81 -14.46
CA ASN A 37 -18.19 -36.78 -14.24
C ASN A 37 -18.78 -37.66 -13.11
N ASN A 38 -17.96 -38.26 -12.24
CA ASN A 38 -18.49 -38.91 -11.04
C ASN A 38 -18.66 -37.93 -9.87
N PRO A 39 -19.68 -38.14 -9.01
CA PRO A 39 -19.77 -37.46 -7.73
C PRO A 39 -18.50 -37.70 -6.91
N ILE A 40 -18.09 -36.71 -6.12
CA ILE A 40 -16.87 -36.75 -5.29
C ILE A 40 -16.86 -38.04 -4.45
N ASP A 41 -15.77 -38.80 -4.51
CA ASP A 41 -15.61 -40.05 -3.76
C ASP A 41 -15.92 -39.81 -2.26
N PRO A 42 -16.80 -40.60 -1.64
CA PRO A 42 -17.10 -40.52 -0.21
C PRO A 42 -15.87 -40.51 0.70
N LYS A 43 -14.75 -41.14 0.30
CA LYS A 43 -13.48 -41.09 1.02
C LYS A 43 -12.85 -39.71 1.01
N ILE A 44 -12.90 -39.01 -0.13
CA ILE A 44 -12.44 -37.61 -0.23
C ILE A 44 -13.31 -36.73 0.66
N LEU A 45 -14.64 -36.90 0.61
CA LEU A 45 -15.56 -36.17 1.50
C LEU A 45 -15.24 -36.40 2.98
N SER A 46 -15.00 -37.65 3.39
CA SER A 46 -14.60 -37.99 4.76
C SER A 46 -13.27 -37.34 5.15
N CYS A 47 -12.30 -37.28 4.24
CA CYS A 47 -11.04 -36.57 4.48
C CYS A 47 -11.24 -35.07 4.64
N ILE A 48 -12.10 -34.44 3.82
CA ILE A 48 -12.46 -33.01 3.93
C ILE A 48 -13.09 -32.74 5.30
N GLU A 49 -14.03 -33.56 5.76
CA GLU A 49 -14.65 -33.41 7.09
C GLU A 49 -13.64 -33.53 8.23
N SER A 50 -12.67 -34.43 8.10
CA SER A 50 -11.58 -34.60 9.05
C SER A 50 -10.66 -33.37 9.11
N VAL A 51 -10.31 -32.82 7.95
CA VAL A 51 -9.55 -31.55 7.84
C VAL A 51 -10.35 -30.41 8.49
N LEU A 52 -11.64 -30.26 8.17
CA LEU A 52 -12.48 -29.21 8.75
C LEU A 52 -12.59 -29.30 10.27
N THR A 53 -12.65 -30.53 10.81
CA THR A 53 -12.67 -30.76 12.26
C THR A 53 -11.35 -30.35 12.91
N SER A 54 -10.22 -30.67 12.26
CA SER A 54 -8.89 -30.28 12.71
C SER A 54 -8.68 -28.76 12.64
N LEU A 55 -9.13 -28.11 11.54
CA LEU A 55 -9.08 -26.65 11.39
C LEU A 55 -9.91 -25.92 12.44
N LYS A 56 -11.12 -26.41 12.74
CA LYS A 56 -11.96 -25.84 13.81
C LYS A 56 -11.30 -25.92 15.18
N SER A 57 -10.38 -26.86 15.38
CA SER A 57 -9.65 -27.02 16.64
C SER A 57 -8.51 -26.01 16.80
N LEU A 58 -8.06 -25.36 15.71
CA LEU A 58 -7.04 -24.32 15.77
C LEU A 58 -7.47 -23.11 16.62
N ARG A 59 -8.78 -22.86 16.77
CA ARG A 59 -9.32 -21.80 17.64
C ARG A 59 -8.97 -21.96 19.12
N TYR A 60 -8.48 -23.13 19.53
CA TYR A 60 -8.05 -23.39 20.90
C TYR A 60 -6.55 -23.13 21.12
N ILE A 61 -5.80 -22.77 20.08
CA ILE A 61 -4.40 -22.37 20.21
C ILE A 61 -4.37 -20.94 20.75
N GLU A 62 -3.91 -20.79 21.99
CA GLU A 62 -3.86 -19.49 22.67
C GLU A 62 -2.72 -18.59 22.16
N SER A 63 -1.64 -19.17 21.62
CA SER A 63 -0.50 -18.42 21.09
C SER A 63 -0.79 -17.91 19.68
N PRO A 64 -0.93 -16.59 19.47
CA PRO A 64 -1.30 -16.06 18.16
C PRO A 64 -0.16 -16.18 17.14
N LYS A 65 1.10 -16.12 17.58
CA LYS A 65 2.28 -16.40 16.73
C LYS A 65 2.27 -17.83 16.20
N THR A 66 2.10 -18.81 17.10
CA THR A 66 2.01 -20.23 16.74
C THR A 66 0.86 -20.48 15.76
N LEU A 67 -0.32 -19.88 16.02
CA LEU A 67 -1.47 -20.01 15.14
C LEU A 67 -1.20 -19.41 13.75
N SER A 68 -0.56 -18.25 13.69
CA SER A 68 -0.16 -17.59 12.43
C SER A 68 0.82 -18.43 11.62
N ASP A 69 1.79 -19.10 12.26
CA ASP A 69 2.75 -20.00 11.59
C ASP A 69 2.08 -21.27 11.05
N ILE A 70 1.16 -21.84 11.81
CA ILE A 70 0.37 -22.99 11.36
C ILE A 70 -0.47 -22.59 10.14
N ILE A 71 -1.16 -21.44 10.18
CA ILE A 71 -1.96 -20.96 9.04
C ILE A 71 -1.11 -20.75 7.78
N HIS A 72 0.07 -20.15 7.91
CA HIS A 72 0.97 -19.99 6.77
C HIS A 72 1.38 -21.34 6.17
N THR A 73 1.65 -22.34 7.02
CA THR A 73 1.98 -23.70 6.56
C THR A 73 0.79 -24.36 5.85
N ILE A 74 -0.43 -24.17 6.37
CA ILE A 74 -1.67 -24.63 5.71
C ILE A 74 -1.81 -23.98 4.34
N TRP A 75 -1.56 -22.67 4.21
CA TRP A 75 -1.61 -21.99 2.92
C TRP A 75 -0.60 -22.54 1.93
N LYS A 76 0.63 -22.81 2.38
CA LYS A 76 1.66 -23.42 1.55
C LYS A 76 1.22 -24.78 1.01
N ILE A 77 0.72 -25.66 1.88
CA ILE A 77 0.16 -26.97 1.49
C ILE A 77 -1.02 -26.75 0.53
N TYR A 78 -1.91 -25.83 0.84
CA TYR A 78 -3.10 -25.62 0.04
C TYR A 78 -2.79 -25.19 -1.39
N ILE A 79 -1.91 -24.20 -1.54
CA ILE A 79 -1.52 -23.67 -2.84
C ILE A 79 -0.65 -24.66 -3.62
N THR A 80 0.25 -25.39 -2.95
CA THR A 80 1.20 -26.30 -3.60
C THR A 80 0.56 -27.64 -3.95
N ASP A 81 -0.26 -28.20 -3.05
CA ASP A 81 -0.69 -29.59 -3.12
C ASP A 81 -2.13 -29.74 -3.59
N PHE A 82 -2.98 -28.72 -3.40
CA PHE A 82 -4.37 -28.78 -3.87
C PHE A 82 -4.64 -27.89 -5.08
N LEU A 83 -4.13 -26.65 -5.11
CA LEU A 83 -4.37 -25.78 -6.28
C LEU A 83 -3.59 -26.19 -7.52
N SER A 84 -2.48 -26.91 -7.36
CA SER A 84 -1.74 -27.49 -8.49
C SER A 84 -2.52 -28.60 -9.20
N LEU A 85 -3.55 -29.16 -8.55
CA LEU A 85 -4.43 -30.19 -9.07
C LEU A 85 -5.58 -29.57 -9.88
N ILE A 86 -5.24 -28.67 -10.82
CA ILE A 86 -6.20 -27.91 -11.65
C ILE A 86 -7.10 -28.85 -12.46
N GLU A 87 -6.62 -30.05 -12.81
CA GLU A 87 -7.40 -31.07 -13.53
C GLU A 87 -8.59 -31.62 -12.71
N TYR A 88 -8.67 -31.32 -11.42
CA TYR A 88 -9.73 -31.74 -10.49
C TYR A 88 -10.71 -30.60 -10.18
N VAL A 89 -11.03 -29.79 -11.19
CA VAL A 89 -11.96 -28.64 -11.12
C VAL A 89 -13.20 -28.96 -10.29
N ASN A 90 -13.82 -30.12 -10.51
CA ASN A 90 -15.05 -30.51 -9.81
C ASN A 90 -14.89 -30.64 -8.28
N ILE A 91 -13.71 -31.07 -7.80
CA ILE A 91 -13.43 -31.16 -6.36
C ILE A 91 -13.15 -29.78 -5.81
N LEU A 92 -12.32 -28.98 -6.50
CA LEU A 92 -11.92 -27.64 -6.06
C LEU A 92 -13.11 -26.67 -5.99
N VAL A 93 -14.06 -26.80 -6.92
CA VAL A 93 -15.28 -25.97 -6.99
C VAL A 93 -16.35 -26.45 -6.01
N SER A 94 -16.24 -27.65 -5.47
CA SER A 94 -17.25 -28.18 -4.55
C SER A 94 -17.40 -27.33 -3.28
N ASP A 95 -18.64 -27.13 -2.85
CA ASP A 95 -18.95 -26.40 -1.62
C ASP A 95 -18.22 -26.97 -0.41
N GLN A 96 -18.02 -28.29 -0.34
CA GLN A 96 -17.29 -28.93 0.76
C GLN A 96 -15.80 -28.55 0.76
N PHE A 97 -15.16 -28.50 -0.41
CA PHE A 97 -13.75 -28.12 -0.48
C PHE A 97 -13.55 -26.62 -0.20
N GLN A 98 -14.46 -25.77 -0.68
CA GLN A 98 -14.48 -24.34 -0.38
C GLN A 98 -14.67 -24.05 1.13
N GLN A 99 -15.28 -24.96 1.90
CA GLN A 99 -15.33 -24.83 3.36
C GLN A 99 -13.96 -24.90 4.02
N ILE A 100 -12.96 -25.58 3.43
CA ILE A 100 -11.60 -25.61 3.97
C ILE A 100 -11.03 -24.19 3.96
N PHE A 101 -11.05 -23.54 2.79
CA PHE A 101 -10.65 -22.14 2.62
C PHE A 101 -11.40 -21.22 3.60
N ASN A 102 -12.73 -21.29 3.61
CA ASN A 102 -13.55 -20.46 4.50
C ASN A 102 -13.26 -20.70 5.99
N CYS A 103 -12.91 -21.93 6.38
CA CYS A 103 -12.53 -22.23 7.75
C CYS A 103 -11.16 -21.64 8.09
N VAL A 104 -10.16 -21.77 7.20
CA VAL A 104 -8.85 -21.13 7.40
C VAL A 104 -9.01 -19.61 7.52
N MET A 105 -9.83 -19.00 6.67
CA MET A 105 -10.16 -17.56 6.73
C MET A 105 -10.79 -17.16 8.06
N LYS A 106 -11.75 -17.93 8.56
CA LYS A 106 -12.38 -17.67 9.86
C LYS A 106 -11.38 -17.77 11.01
N VAL A 107 -10.48 -18.75 10.99
CA VAL A 107 -9.44 -18.89 12.00
C VAL A 107 -8.44 -17.74 11.90
N TYR A 108 -8.01 -17.38 10.69
CA TYR A 108 -7.14 -16.24 10.44
C TYR A 108 -7.72 -14.94 10.99
N ALA A 109 -9.02 -14.68 10.75
CA ALA A 109 -9.72 -13.50 11.26
C ALA A 109 -9.78 -13.42 12.80
N THR A 110 -9.51 -14.51 13.53
CA THR A 110 -9.42 -14.47 15.00
C THR A 110 -8.06 -14.02 15.52
N ILE A 111 -7.03 -13.96 14.66
CA ILE A 111 -5.70 -13.51 15.05
C ILE A 111 -5.71 -11.98 15.16
N ASN A 112 -5.44 -11.46 16.36
CA ASN A 112 -5.22 -10.03 16.56
C ASN A 112 -3.81 -9.64 16.13
N PHE A 113 -3.62 -9.45 14.83
CA PHE A 113 -2.32 -9.14 14.21
C PHE A 113 -1.65 -7.89 14.79
N GLN A 114 -2.43 -6.83 15.03
CA GLN A 114 -1.90 -5.58 15.59
C GLN A 114 -1.22 -5.77 16.94
N SER A 115 -1.74 -6.68 17.79
CA SER A 115 -1.12 -6.98 19.08
C SER A 115 0.16 -7.81 18.98
N ILE A 116 0.34 -8.58 17.91
CA ILE A 116 1.49 -9.49 17.76
C ILE A 116 2.68 -8.76 17.16
N PHE A 117 2.42 -7.95 16.13
CA PHE A 117 3.46 -7.35 15.31
C PHE A 117 4.05 -6.10 15.94
N ARG A 118 3.25 -5.30 16.67
CA ARG A 118 3.75 -4.15 17.44
C ARG A 118 4.81 -4.53 18.48
N ASP A 119 4.61 -5.67 19.13
CA ASP A 119 5.50 -6.14 20.21
C ASP A 119 6.72 -6.91 19.66
N ASP A 120 6.72 -7.30 18.37
CA ASP A 120 7.81 -8.06 17.74
C ASP A 120 7.93 -7.74 16.24
N THR A 121 8.61 -6.63 15.95
CA THR A 121 8.85 -6.15 14.58
C THR A 121 9.73 -7.10 13.75
N LEU A 122 10.58 -7.92 14.40
CA LEU A 122 11.37 -8.94 13.71
C LEU A 122 10.48 -10.07 13.21
N TYR A 123 9.52 -10.51 14.02
CA TYR A 123 8.53 -11.49 13.59
C TYR A 123 7.59 -10.93 12.52
N ALA A 124 7.15 -9.68 12.64
CA ALA A 124 6.37 -9.00 11.60
C ALA A 124 7.10 -9.02 10.25
N ARG A 125 8.38 -8.63 10.29
CA ARG A 125 9.26 -8.63 9.13
C ARG A 125 9.43 -10.02 8.52
N ASP A 126 9.76 -11.04 9.32
CA ASP A 126 9.84 -12.43 8.85
C ASP A 126 8.54 -12.86 8.16
N LYS A 127 7.41 -12.55 8.78
CA LYS A 127 6.10 -12.96 8.27
C LYS A 127 5.77 -12.33 6.93
N PHE A 128 6.04 -11.04 6.78
CA PHE A 128 5.85 -10.30 5.53
C PHE A 128 6.62 -10.94 4.37
N PHE A 129 7.91 -11.25 4.58
CA PHE A 129 8.71 -11.88 3.52
C PHE A 129 8.34 -13.34 3.26
N ARG A 130 7.88 -14.07 4.27
CA ARG A 130 7.34 -15.43 4.04
C ARG A 130 6.08 -15.40 3.17
N ILE A 131 5.24 -14.37 3.24
CA ILE A 131 4.08 -14.28 2.34
C ILE A 131 4.51 -14.15 0.87
N PHE A 132 5.63 -13.47 0.58
CA PHE A 132 6.17 -13.47 -0.79
C PHE A 132 6.54 -14.87 -1.30
N GLU A 133 6.96 -15.81 -0.42
CA GLU A 133 7.17 -17.20 -0.81
C GLU A 133 5.87 -17.85 -1.32
N LEU A 134 4.73 -17.51 -0.72
CA LEU A 134 3.42 -18.01 -1.15
C LEU A 134 2.99 -17.38 -2.48
N LEU A 135 3.24 -16.08 -2.66
CA LEU A 135 2.97 -15.38 -3.93
C LEU A 135 3.83 -15.93 -5.08
N SER A 136 5.01 -16.46 -4.75
CA SER A 136 5.95 -17.05 -5.71
C SER A 136 5.63 -18.51 -6.06
N LEU A 137 4.54 -19.09 -5.54
CA LEU A 137 4.16 -20.45 -5.88
C LEU A 137 3.61 -20.56 -7.32
N PRO A 138 3.84 -21.67 -8.03
CA PRO A 138 3.48 -21.83 -9.44
C PRO A 138 2.01 -21.52 -9.76
N SER A 139 1.08 -21.91 -8.89
CA SER A 139 -0.36 -21.68 -9.07
C SER A 139 -0.69 -20.18 -9.11
N ILE A 140 -0.05 -19.36 -8.25
CA ILE A 140 -0.23 -17.91 -8.22
C ILE A 140 0.46 -17.26 -9.43
N ILE A 141 1.69 -17.66 -9.74
CA ILE A 141 2.42 -17.15 -10.92
C ILE A 141 1.65 -17.43 -12.21
N ASN A 142 1.10 -18.63 -12.36
CA ASN A 142 0.31 -19.00 -13.52
C ASN A 142 -0.99 -18.21 -13.60
N PHE A 143 -1.65 -17.94 -12.48
CA PHE A 143 -2.81 -17.05 -12.43
C PHE A 143 -2.44 -15.63 -12.88
N LEU A 144 -1.36 -15.06 -12.33
CA LEU A 144 -0.92 -13.70 -12.66
C LEU A 144 -0.57 -13.52 -14.15
N LYS A 145 -0.17 -14.61 -14.83
CA LYS A 145 0.20 -14.60 -16.25
C LYS A 145 -0.96 -14.87 -17.22
N ASN A 146 -2.10 -15.39 -16.75
CA ASN A 146 -3.16 -15.91 -17.63
C ASN A 146 -4.49 -15.16 -17.44
N GLN A 147 -5.19 -14.87 -18.55
CA GLN A 147 -6.51 -14.21 -18.56
C GLN A 147 -7.70 -15.18 -18.48
N SER A 148 -7.49 -16.48 -18.21
CA SER A 148 -8.58 -17.46 -18.31
C SER A 148 -9.57 -17.32 -17.16
N ASN A 149 -10.80 -16.91 -17.46
CA ASN A 149 -11.85 -16.77 -16.46
C ASN A 149 -12.54 -18.14 -16.23
N ASN A 150 -12.09 -18.89 -15.23
CA ASN A 150 -12.76 -20.09 -14.74
C ASN A 150 -12.95 -20.02 -13.22
N GLU A 151 -13.79 -20.88 -12.66
CA GLU A 151 -14.11 -20.87 -11.22
C GLU A 151 -12.88 -21.08 -10.33
N ILE A 152 -11.88 -21.86 -10.79
CA ILE A 152 -10.59 -22.01 -10.10
C ILE A 152 -9.86 -20.67 -10.01
N MET A 153 -9.87 -19.86 -11.08
CA MET A 153 -9.21 -18.56 -11.07
C MET A 153 -9.86 -17.58 -10.10
N SER A 154 -11.19 -17.59 -9.92
CA SER A 154 -11.84 -16.79 -8.87
C SER A 154 -11.40 -17.24 -7.46
N HIS A 155 -11.22 -18.55 -7.26
CA HIS A 155 -10.70 -19.06 -6.01
C HIS A 155 -9.23 -18.65 -5.76
N ILE A 156 -8.38 -18.71 -6.79
CA ILE A 156 -6.99 -18.23 -6.70
C ILE A 156 -6.94 -16.71 -6.46
N ALA A 157 -7.82 -15.95 -7.10
CA ALA A 157 -7.96 -14.51 -6.88
C ALA A 157 -8.32 -14.18 -5.41
N ASN A 158 -9.21 -14.96 -4.79
CA ASN A 158 -9.52 -14.85 -3.36
C ASN A 158 -8.29 -15.07 -2.47
N ILE A 159 -7.48 -16.09 -2.77
CA ILE A 159 -6.25 -16.37 -2.03
C ILE A 159 -5.26 -15.22 -2.20
N LEU A 160 -5.05 -14.76 -3.43
CA LEU A 160 -4.17 -13.64 -3.72
C LEU A 160 -4.57 -12.40 -2.92
N ARG A 161 -5.84 -11.97 -3.03
CA ARG A 161 -6.36 -10.81 -2.29
C ARG A 161 -6.15 -10.93 -0.79
N MET A 162 -6.43 -12.11 -0.22
CA MET A 162 -6.17 -12.35 1.19
C MET A 162 -4.68 -12.17 1.50
N LEU A 163 -3.76 -12.82 0.76
CA LEU A 163 -2.32 -12.72 1.02
C LEU A 163 -1.84 -11.27 0.99
N LEU A 164 -2.29 -10.50 0.00
CA LEU A 164 -1.98 -9.07 -0.12
C LEU A 164 -2.51 -8.26 1.07
N LEU A 165 -3.75 -8.51 1.48
CA LEU A 165 -4.33 -7.89 2.68
C LEU A 165 -3.53 -8.25 3.95
N GLN A 166 -3.01 -9.47 4.07
CA GLN A 166 -2.14 -9.82 5.20
C GLN A 166 -0.87 -8.96 5.17
N MET A 167 -0.24 -8.81 4.01
CA MET A 167 0.97 -8.01 3.86
C MET A 167 0.73 -6.56 4.21
N GLN A 168 -0.35 -5.95 3.71
CA GLN A 168 -0.74 -4.57 4.06
C GLN A 168 -0.91 -4.38 5.57
N ASN A 169 -1.54 -5.34 6.27
CA ASN A 169 -1.72 -5.27 7.72
C ASN A 169 -0.42 -5.43 8.53
N ILE A 170 0.62 -6.03 7.95
CA ILE A 170 1.92 -6.24 8.60
C ILE A 170 2.86 -5.07 8.30
N GLU A 171 2.74 -4.49 7.12
CA GLU A 171 3.64 -3.49 6.54
C GLU A 171 3.88 -2.29 7.47
N GLU A 172 2.83 -1.74 8.08
CA GLU A 172 2.92 -0.59 9.01
C GLU A 172 3.86 -0.82 10.21
N GLU A 173 4.14 -2.08 10.55
CA GLU A 173 4.95 -2.48 11.70
C GLU A 173 6.41 -2.82 11.30
N ILE A 174 6.76 -2.67 10.01
CA ILE A 174 8.09 -2.98 9.46
C ILE A 174 8.89 -1.71 9.23
N CYS A 175 10.10 -1.67 9.80
CA CYS A 175 11.12 -0.73 9.36
C CYS A 175 11.85 -1.33 8.14
N PHE A 176 11.49 -0.85 6.94
CA PHE A 176 12.10 -1.29 5.70
C PHE A 176 13.55 -0.82 5.56
N LYS A 177 14.34 -1.62 4.84
CA LYS A 177 15.71 -1.31 4.45
C LYS A 177 15.80 -1.29 2.93
N LYS A 178 16.81 -0.58 2.42
CA LYS A 178 17.03 -0.35 1.00
C LYS A 178 17.09 -1.61 0.12
N ASP A 179 17.51 -2.75 0.66
CA ASP A 179 17.73 -3.98 -0.10
C ASP A 179 16.63 -5.04 0.08
N ASP A 180 15.54 -4.71 0.78
CA ASP A 180 14.52 -5.64 1.23
C ASP A 180 13.73 -6.35 0.13
N LEU A 181 13.55 -5.70 -1.02
CA LEU A 181 12.80 -6.24 -2.15
C LEU A 181 13.67 -6.92 -3.20
N LEU A 182 14.98 -7.11 -2.96
CA LEU A 182 15.92 -7.57 -3.99
C LEU A 182 15.50 -8.90 -4.62
N ASN A 183 14.96 -9.81 -3.81
CA ASN A 183 14.50 -11.12 -4.26
C ASN A 183 13.02 -11.17 -4.66
N GLN A 184 12.32 -10.03 -4.58
CA GLN A 184 10.87 -9.93 -4.79
C GLN A 184 10.51 -9.16 -6.06
N GLU A 185 11.50 -8.64 -6.78
CA GLU A 185 11.30 -7.83 -7.98
C GLU A 185 10.44 -8.56 -9.03
N SER A 186 10.67 -9.87 -9.25
CA SER A 186 9.94 -10.64 -10.26
C SER A 186 8.45 -10.79 -9.93
N ILE A 187 8.12 -11.03 -8.66
CA ILE A 187 6.71 -11.21 -8.27
C ILE A 187 5.99 -9.86 -8.24
N ILE A 188 6.65 -8.79 -7.80
CA ILE A 188 6.11 -7.43 -7.88
C ILE A 188 5.86 -7.02 -9.34
N GLN A 189 6.79 -7.34 -10.25
CA GLN A 189 6.59 -7.10 -11.67
C GLN A 189 5.37 -7.86 -12.21
N LEU A 190 5.18 -9.13 -11.84
CA LEU A 190 4.01 -9.91 -12.24
C LEU A 190 2.69 -9.29 -11.72
N LEU A 191 2.69 -8.68 -10.53
CA LEU A 191 1.53 -7.96 -10.01
C LEU A 191 1.20 -6.73 -10.89
N PHE A 192 2.21 -5.96 -11.30
CA PHE A 192 2.00 -4.86 -12.25
C PHE A 192 1.48 -5.35 -13.60
N GLU A 193 2.06 -6.42 -14.14
CA GLU A 193 1.63 -7.04 -15.41
C GLU A 193 0.18 -7.52 -15.34
N TYR A 194 -0.23 -8.13 -14.22
CA TYR A 194 -1.61 -8.57 -14.03
C TYR A 194 -2.58 -7.38 -14.03
N VAL A 195 -2.24 -6.29 -13.32
CA VAL A 195 -3.07 -5.08 -13.34
C VAL A 195 -3.20 -4.57 -14.77
N ASP A 196 -2.07 -4.40 -15.46
CA ASP A 196 -2.01 -3.88 -16.82
C ASP A 196 -2.85 -4.67 -17.83
N MET A 197 -2.82 -6.00 -17.74
CA MET A 197 -3.59 -6.90 -18.60
C MET A 197 -5.11 -6.81 -18.38
N ASN A 198 -5.56 -6.32 -17.22
CA ASN A 198 -6.97 -6.43 -16.79
C ASN A 198 -7.64 -5.08 -16.49
N LEU A 199 -6.98 -3.94 -16.77
CA LEU A 199 -7.45 -2.58 -16.41
C LEU A 199 -8.88 -2.24 -16.88
N ILE A 200 -9.29 -2.75 -18.04
CA ILE A 200 -10.56 -2.42 -18.71
C ILE A 200 -11.62 -3.51 -18.47
N GLU A 201 -11.27 -4.57 -17.73
CA GLU A 201 -12.20 -5.67 -17.47
C GLU A 201 -13.41 -5.21 -16.65
N THR A 202 -14.61 -5.67 -17.02
CA THR A 202 -15.85 -5.29 -16.32
C THR A 202 -16.26 -6.31 -15.26
N ASN A 203 -15.53 -7.43 -15.15
CA ASN A 203 -15.78 -8.44 -14.14
C ASN A 203 -15.44 -7.90 -12.75
N ASN A 204 -16.43 -7.86 -11.85
CA ASN A 204 -16.26 -7.36 -10.49
C ASN A 204 -15.15 -8.06 -9.70
N ASP A 205 -14.95 -9.37 -9.89
CA ASP A 205 -13.94 -10.14 -9.16
C ASP A 205 -12.51 -9.77 -9.59
N ILE A 206 -12.33 -9.59 -10.90
CA ILE A 206 -11.09 -9.08 -11.49
C ILE A 206 -10.80 -7.66 -10.99
N GLN A 207 -11.81 -6.77 -11.02
CA GLN A 207 -11.68 -5.40 -10.53
C GLN A 207 -11.30 -5.33 -9.05
N LEU A 208 -11.92 -6.14 -8.19
CA LEU A 208 -11.53 -6.24 -6.78
C LEU A 208 -10.09 -6.73 -6.64
N THR A 209 -9.66 -7.69 -7.44
CA THR A 209 -8.28 -8.20 -7.41
C THR A 209 -7.27 -7.12 -7.84
N ILE A 210 -7.60 -6.34 -8.87
CA ILE A 210 -6.79 -5.20 -9.32
C ILE A 210 -6.65 -4.16 -8.20
N ILE A 211 -7.76 -3.81 -7.53
CA ILE A 211 -7.76 -2.83 -6.45
C ILE A 211 -6.83 -3.29 -5.33
N GLU A 212 -6.93 -4.55 -4.90
CA GLU A 212 -6.08 -5.06 -3.81
C GLU A 212 -4.60 -5.12 -4.18
N ILE A 213 -4.29 -5.45 -5.44
CA ILE A 213 -2.92 -5.37 -5.94
C ILE A 213 -2.42 -3.93 -5.93
N LEU A 214 -3.22 -2.96 -6.39
CA LEU A 214 -2.85 -1.55 -6.40
C LEU A 214 -2.68 -0.99 -4.99
N GLU A 215 -3.52 -1.38 -4.03
CA GLU A 215 -3.41 -0.99 -2.63
C GLU A 215 -2.13 -1.55 -2.01
N PHE A 216 -1.78 -2.81 -2.29
CA PHE A 216 -0.50 -3.38 -1.84
C PHE A 216 0.71 -2.71 -2.50
N ILE A 217 0.69 -2.49 -3.82
CA ILE A 217 1.78 -1.79 -4.51
C ILE A 217 1.92 -0.36 -3.95
N TRP A 218 0.81 0.28 -3.61
CA TRP A 218 0.81 1.59 -2.98
C TRP A 218 1.58 1.57 -1.65
N THR A 219 1.35 0.60 -0.76
CA THR A 219 2.11 0.52 0.51
C THR A 219 3.61 0.37 0.27
N LEU A 220 4.01 -0.38 -0.76
CA LEU A 220 5.43 -0.51 -1.12
C LEU A 220 6.04 0.81 -1.62
N VAL A 221 5.36 1.55 -2.51
CA VAL A 221 5.91 2.83 -3.03
C VAL A 221 5.83 3.96 -2.01
N ASP A 222 4.93 3.90 -1.04
CA ASP A 222 4.86 4.88 0.05
C ASP A 222 6.13 4.87 0.92
N ASN A 223 6.73 3.68 1.06
CA ASN A 223 8.04 3.50 1.64
C ASN A 223 9.14 3.96 0.68
N THR A 224 9.42 5.26 0.68
CA THR A 224 10.38 5.89 -0.26
C THR A 224 11.76 5.22 -0.30
N ILE A 225 12.20 4.58 0.79
CA ILE A 225 13.45 3.80 0.86
C ILE A 225 13.49 2.61 -0.12
N LEU A 226 12.33 2.07 -0.51
CA LEU A 226 12.17 0.94 -1.43
C LEU A 226 12.14 1.37 -2.90
N ILE A 227 11.92 2.66 -3.19
CA ILE A 227 11.82 3.17 -4.57
C ILE A 227 12.99 2.74 -5.45
N PRO A 228 14.27 2.81 -5.01
CA PRO A 228 15.39 2.37 -5.84
C PRO A 228 15.26 0.94 -6.38
N GLN A 229 14.67 0.00 -5.61
CA GLN A 229 14.45 -1.37 -6.05
C GLN A 229 13.17 -1.51 -6.88
N LEU A 230 12.11 -0.79 -6.50
CA LEU A 230 10.85 -0.79 -7.26
C LEU A 230 11.03 -0.27 -8.69
N LEU A 231 12.03 0.58 -8.94
CA LEU A 231 12.39 1.00 -10.31
C LEU A 231 12.79 -0.18 -11.22
N ASN A 232 13.32 -1.28 -10.66
CA ASN A 232 13.67 -2.48 -11.43
C ASN A 232 12.44 -3.29 -11.88
N THR A 233 11.25 -3.02 -11.32
CA THR A 233 10.01 -3.75 -11.64
C THR A 233 9.17 -3.07 -12.72
N ASN A 234 9.75 -2.14 -13.48
CA ASN A 234 9.07 -1.31 -14.49
C ASN A 234 7.90 -0.46 -13.94
N CYS A 235 7.87 -0.17 -12.64
CA CYS A 235 6.77 0.55 -11.99
C CYS A 235 6.47 1.91 -12.64
N VAL A 236 7.52 2.64 -13.07
CA VAL A 236 7.40 3.91 -13.79
C VAL A 236 6.68 3.73 -15.12
N SER A 237 7.07 2.74 -15.92
CA SER A 237 6.48 2.48 -17.23
C SER A 237 4.99 2.14 -17.12
N PHE A 238 4.63 1.25 -16.18
CA PHE A 238 3.23 0.89 -15.95
C PHE A 238 2.41 2.09 -15.49
N THR A 239 2.89 2.82 -14.47
CA THR A 239 2.18 3.97 -13.91
C THR A 239 1.92 5.04 -14.98
N LEU A 240 2.93 5.37 -15.79
CA LEU A 240 2.79 6.34 -16.88
C LEU A 240 1.87 5.86 -18.00
N LYS A 241 1.94 4.57 -18.34
CA LYS A 241 1.02 3.95 -19.30
C LYS A 241 -0.43 4.10 -18.85
N TRP A 242 -0.72 3.81 -17.58
CA TRP A 242 -2.07 3.89 -17.01
C TRP A 242 -2.58 5.33 -16.99
N ILE A 243 -1.78 6.29 -16.53
CA ILE A 243 -2.15 7.72 -16.56
C ILE A 243 -2.44 8.20 -17.99
N ASN A 244 -1.80 7.59 -18.99
CA ASN A 244 -2.03 7.96 -20.38
C ASN A 244 -3.32 7.37 -21.00
N MET A 245 -3.97 6.41 -20.35
CA MET A 245 -5.20 5.80 -20.87
C MET A 245 -6.41 6.73 -20.71
N CYS A 246 -7.24 6.81 -21.75
CA CYS A 246 -8.42 7.69 -21.76
C CYS A 246 -9.60 7.13 -20.95
N GLU A 247 -9.77 5.80 -20.91
CA GLU A 247 -10.95 5.14 -20.35
C GLU A 247 -10.55 4.22 -19.20
N LEU A 248 -10.14 4.82 -18.08
CA LEU A 248 -9.87 4.08 -16.84
C LEU A 248 -10.97 4.33 -15.79
N PRO A 249 -11.37 3.30 -15.02
CA PRO A 249 -12.17 3.49 -13.82
C PRO A 249 -11.53 4.51 -12.88
N PHE A 250 -12.37 5.34 -12.23
CA PHE A 250 -11.91 6.39 -11.31
C PHE A 250 -10.96 5.87 -10.23
N ALA A 251 -11.25 4.71 -9.64
CA ALA A 251 -10.40 4.09 -8.62
C ALA A 251 -8.98 3.82 -9.13
N ILE A 252 -8.85 3.36 -10.37
CA ILE A 252 -7.55 3.09 -11.00
C ILE A 252 -6.84 4.40 -11.38
N GLN A 253 -7.57 5.41 -11.85
CA GLN A 253 -6.99 6.74 -12.09
C GLN A 253 -6.40 7.32 -10.80
N ARG A 254 -7.15 7.25 -9.70
CA ARG A 254 -6.71 7.68 -8.36
C ARG A 254 -5.47 6.93 -7.92
N ALA A 255 -5.47 5.60 -8.02
CA ALA A 255 -4.32 4.77 -7.67
C ALA A 255 -3.09 5.14 -8.52
N SER A 256 -3.25 5.29 -9.83
CA SER A 256 -2.14 5.61 -10.75
C SER A 256 -1.48 6.96 -10.43
N ILE A 257 -2.28 7.99 -10.16
CA ILE A 257 -1.76 9.31 -9.76
C ILE A 257 -1.08 9.24 -8.38
N ARG A 258 -1.63 8.44 -7.45
CA ARG A 258 -1.00 8.21 -6.13
C ARG A 258 0.35 7.50 -6.24
N LEU A 259 0.44 6.45 -7.07
CA LEU A 259 1.69 5.75 -7.34
C LEU A 259 2.73 6.69 -7.93
N LEU A 260 2.34 7.51 -8.91
CA LEU A 260 3.25 8.49 -9.52
C LEU A 260 3.76 9.51 -8.50
N TYR A 261 2.88 10.05 -7.66
CA TYR A 261 3.26 10.95 -6.57
C TYR A 261 4.27 10.28 -5.64
N ASN A 262 4.01 9.07 -5.16
CA ASN A 262 4.88 8.37 -4.24
C ASN A 262 6.26 8.04 -4.84
N ILE A 263 6.31 7.65 -6.12
CA ILE A 263 7.58 7.48 -6.83
C ILE A 263 8.34 8.81 -6.93
N ALA A 264 7.64 9.92 -7.23
CA ALA A 264 8.25 11.24 -7.38
C ALA A 264 8.82 11.83 -6.06
N ARG A 265 8.39 11.33 -4.89
CA ARG A 265 8.95 11.75 -3.59
C ARG A 265 10.42 11.39 -3.42
N HIS A 266 10.89 10.35 -4.09
CA HIS A 266 12.28 9.90 -4.01
C HIS A 266 13.09 10.45 -5.21
N GLU A 267 14.31 10.95 -4.97
CA GLU A 267 15.16 11.57 -6.00
C GLU A 267 15.35 10.69 -7.25
N LYS A 268 15.71 9.42 -7.05
CA LYS A 268 15.84 8.46 -8.17
C LYS A 268 14.53 8.21 -8.90
N GLY A 269 13.40 8.22 -8.19
CA GLY A 269 12.08 8.04 -8.80
C GLY A 269 11.69 9.26 -9.64
N CYS A 270 11.92 10.47 -9.13
CA CYS A 270 11.77 11.72 -9.87
C CYS A 270 12.62 11.72 -11.16
N ASN A 271 13.90 11.36 -11.06
CA ASN A 271 14.78 11.27 -12.24
C ASN A 271 14.29 10.24 -13.28
N ALA A 272 13.84 9.07 -12.83
CA ALA A 272 13.30 8.03 -13.71
C ALA A 272 12.00 8.48 -14.41
N LEU A 273 11.09 9.14 -13.67
CA LEU A 273 9.85 9.69 -14.21
C LEU A 273 10.13 10.80 -15.24
N ASN A 274 11.04 11.72 -14.93
CA ASN A 274 11.42 12.79 -15.87
C ASN A 274 12.12 12.25 -17.11
N GLY A 275 12.97 11.24 -16.97
CA GLY A 275 13.57 10.53 -18.11
C GLY A 275 12.56 9.78 -18.99
N ALA A 276 11.33 9.57 -18.51
CA ALA A 276 10.23 8.92 -19.21
C ALA A 276 9.11 9.90 -19.63
N ASP A 277 9.41 11.21 -19.72
CA ASP A 277 8.46 12.27 -20.12
C ASP A 277 7.20 12.38 -19.25
N ALA A 278 7.29 12.04 -17.95
CA ALA A 278 6.15 12.09 -17.03
C ALA A 278 5.43 13.44 -17.01
N LEU A 279 6.17 14.56 -17.10
CA LEU A 279 5.61 15.92 -17.11
C LEU A 279 4.63 16.15 -18.26
N ARG A 280 4.97 15.69 -19.47
CA ARG A 280 4.10 15.80 -20.64
C ARG A 280 2.82 15.00 -20.43
N LEU A 281 2.96 13.75 -19.99
CA LEU A 281 1.84 12.84 -19.74
C LEU A 281 0.91 13.36 -18.62
N LEU A 282 1.46 13.96 -17.56
CA LEU A 282 0.68 14.63 -16.52
C LEU A 282 -0.13 15.79 -17.10
N LYS A 283 0.49 16.66 -17.91
CA LYS A 283 -0.21 17.79 -18.53
C LYS A 283 -1.35 17.32 -19.45
N GLU A 284 -1.14 16.24 -20.20
CA GLU A 284 -2.18 15.59 -21.00
C GLU A 284 -3.31 15.01 -20.13
N PHE A 285 -2.97 14.32 -19.03
CA PHE A 285 -3.96 13.82 -18.07
C PHE A 285 -4.82 14.94 -17.48
N LYS A 286 -4.21 16.07 -17.11
CA LYS A 286 -4.94 17.25 -16.61
C LYS A 286 -5.99 17.73 -17.61
N GLN A 287 -5.60 17.90 -18.87
CA GLN A 287 -6.50 18.39 -19.92
C GLN A 287 -7.66 17.42 -20.20
N ARG A 288 -7.38 16.11 -20.23
CA ARG A 288 -8.41 15.09 -20.50
C ARG A 288 -9.37 14.88 -19.34
N THR A 289 -8.86 14.89 -18.11
CA THR A 289 -9.58 14.41 -16.92
C THR A 289 -9.90 15.52 -15.93
N LEU A 290 -8.93 16.35 -15.54
CA LEU A 290 -9.09 17.28 -14.42
C LEU A 290 -9.79 18.57 -14.83
N ASP A 291 -9.47 19.09 -16.02
CA ASP A 291 -10.07 20.31 -16.56
C ASP A 291 -11.54 20.07 -16.96
N THR A 292 -11.87 18.86 -17.41
CA THR A 292 -13.24 18.45 -17.76
C THR A 292 -14.12 18.17 -16.54
N THR A 293 -13.51 17.94 -15.37
CA THR A 293 -14.23 17.62 -14.14
C THR A 293 -14.16 18.72 -13.08
N ILE A 294 -13.67 19.93 -13.39
CA ILE A 294 -13.25 20.97 -12.41
C ILE A 294 -14.19 21.24 -11.21
N ASN A 295 -15.50 21.06 -11.38
CA ASN A 295 -16.52 21.28 -10.34
C ASN A 295 -16.95 20.01 -9.59
N ASP A 296 -16.45 18.84 -9.98
CA ASP A 296 -16.69 17.56 -9.33
C ASP A 296 -15.76 17.41 -8.12
N THR A 297 -16.37 17.33 -6.93
CA THR A 297 -15.67 17.17 -5.65
C THR A 297 -15.04 15.79 -5.50
N THR A 298 -15.51 14.79 -6.23
CA THR A 298 -14.96 13.42 -6.21
C THR A 298 -13.49 13.41 -6.65
N TYR A 299 -13.09 14.34 -7.52
CA TYR A 299 -11.72 14.46 -8.05
C TYR A 299 -10.80 15.35 -7.20
N GLU A 300 -11.23 15.84 -6.02
CA GLU A 300 -10.38 16.71 -5.19
C GLU A 300 -9.07 16.04 -4.76
N ASP A 301 -9.12 14.79 -4.30
CA ASP A 301 -7.93 14.00 -3.95
C ASP A 301 -6.98 13.85 -5.15
N ILE A 302 -7.52 13.52 -6.32
CA ILE A 302 -6.71 13.33 -7.54
C ILE A 302 -6.05 14.65 -7.94
N ARG A 303 -6.75 15.79 -7.87
CA ARG A 303 -6.18 17.10 -8.18
C ARG A 303 -5.05 17.46 -7.23
N LEU A 304 -5.21 17.19 -5.94
CA LEU A 304 -4.17 17.44 -4.95
C LEU A 304 -2.93 16.59 -5.23
N LEU A 305 -3.08 15.26 -5.37
CA LEU A 305 -1.98 14.35 -5.69
C LEU A 305 -1.31 14.70 -7.01
N PHE A 306 -2.10 15.01 -8.05
CA PHE A 306 -1.62 15.45 -9.35
C PHE A 306 -0.70 16.65 -9.22
N SER A 307 -1.09 17.65 -8.43
CA SER A 307 -0.29 18.85 -8.29
C SER A 307 0.95 18.67 -7.41
N MET A 308 0.88 17.84 -6.37
CA MET A 308 2.06 17.46 -5.60
C MET A 308 3.06 16.73 -6.49
N ALA A 309 2.61 15.78 -7.30
CA ALA A 309 3.43 15.11 -8.30
C ALA A 309 4.02 16.09 -9.32
N LEU A 310 3.20 16.98 -9.91
CA LEU A 310 3.66 17.98 -10.87
C LEU A 310 4.76 18.86 -10.25
N ALA A 311 4.58 19.32 -9.02
CA ALA A 311 5.55 20.14 -8.29
C ALA A 311 6.88 19.40 -8.05
N LEU A 312 6.84 18.11 -7.72
CA LEU A 312 8.03 17.29 -7.50
C LEU A 312 8.80 17.01 -8.80
N LEU A 313 8.11 16.92 -9.94
CA LEU A 313 8.70 16.61 -11.24
C LEU A 313 9.19 17.85 -12.01
N THR A 314 8.57 19.00 -11.80
CA THR A 314 8.87 20.22 -12.57
C THR A 314 10.20 20.83 -12.13
N GLU A 315 11.10 21.10 -13.08
CA GLU A 315 12.29 21.88 -12.76
C GLU A 315 11.91 23.31 -12.38
N PRO A 316 12.66 23.97 -11.47
CA PRO A 316 12.35 25.33 -11.06
C PRO A 316 12.18 26.33 -12.22
N LYS A 317 12.87 26.15 -13.35
CA LYS A 317 12.77 27.11 -14.46
C LYS A 317 11.44 27.04 -15.23
N GLU A 318 10.67 25.95 -15.09
CA GLU A 318 9.49 25.64 -15.90
C GLU A 318 8.14 25.94 -15.20
N SER A 319 8.15 26.26 -13.90
CA SER A 319 6.95 26.46 -13.05
C SER A 319 6.18 27.76 -13.31
N LYS A 320 6.81 28.76 -13.96
CA LYS A 320 6.28 30.13 -14.08
C LYS A 320 5.01 30.26 -14.93
N SER A 321 4.78 29.39 -15.92
CA SER A 321 3.55 29.45 -16.73
C SER A 321 2.32 28.95 -15.96
N ASP A 322 2.53 28.05 -15.00
CA ASP A 322 1.46 27.30 -14.35
C ASP A 322 1.08 27.88 -12.98
N ALA A 323 1.93 28.71 -12.38
CA ALA A 323 1.74 29.32 -11.05
C ALA A 323 0.37 29.99 -10.83
N LYS A 324 -0.14 30.73 -11.82
CA LYS A 324 -1.48 31.36 -11.73
C LYS A 324 -2.63 30.34 -11.69
N SER A 325 -2.43 29.14 -12.23
CA SER A 325 -3.41 28.04 -12.18
C SER A 325 -3.29 27.17 -10.93
N LEU A 326 -2.22 27.35 -10.14
CA LEU A 326 -1.95 26.58 -8.93
C LEU A 326 -2.61 27.14 -7.67
N GLY A 327 -3.19 28.35 -7.68
CA GLY A 327 -3.69 29.00 -6.46
C GLY A 327 -4.59 28.11 -5.58
N LYS A 328 -5.63 27.48 -6.17
CA LYS A 328 -6.53 26.56 -5.44
C LYS A 328 -5.79 25.34 -4.87
N VAL A 329 -4.78 24.85 -5.57
CA VAL A 329 -3.96 23.72 -5.12
C VAL A 329 -3.06 24.16 -3.98
N LEU A 330 -2.42 25.32 -4.09
CA LEU A 330 -1.56 25.88 -3.06
C LEU A 330 -2.38 26.17 -1.78
N ASP A 331 -3.62 26.65 -1.93
CA ASP A 331 -4.59 26.77 -0.84
C ASP A 331 -4.86 25.41 -0.18
N GLN A 332 -5.13 24.37 -0.96
CA GLN A 332 -5.37 23.01 -0.46
C GLN A 332 -4.13 22.41 0.24
N LEU A 333 -2.94 22.58 -0.33
CA LEU A 333 -1.68 22.09 0.22
C LEU A 333 -1.35 22.79 1.55
N MET A 334 -1.56 24.11 1.60
CA MET A 334 -1.38 24.88 2.83
C MET A 334 -2.43 24.53 3.88
N GLN A 335 -3.69 24.35 3.47
CA GLN A 335 -4.76 23.90 4.36
C GLN A 335 -4.48 22.50 4.92
N MET A 336 -3.97 21.59 4.10
CA MET A 336 -3.55 20.26 4.53
C MET A 336 -2.43 20.37 5.57
N THR A 337 -1.43 21.21 5.35
CA THR A 337 -0.34 21.44 6.32
C THR A 337 -0.88 21.96 7.65
N VAL A 338 -1.79 22.94 7.62
CA VAL A 338 -2.44 23.48 8.84
C VAL A 338 -3.28 22.42 9.55
N ASN A 339 -4.09 21.66 8.82
CA ASN A 339 -4.93 20.61 9.41
C ASN A 339 -4.08 19.53 10.08
N THR A 340 -2.98 19.15 9.43
CA THR A 340 -2.06 18.12 9.88
C THR A 340 -1.30 18.57 11.13
N ALA A 341 -0.78 19.79 11.14
CA ALA A 341 -0.11 20.41 12.28
C ALA A 341 -0.97 20.50 13.55
N GLN A 342 -2.29 20.53 13.42
CA GLN A 342 -3.21 20.62 14.56
C GLN A 342 -3.52 19.26 15.19
N ARG A 343 -3.09 18.15 14.58
CA ARG A 343 -3.35 16.78 15.03
C ARG A 343 -2.20 16.30 15.91
N LYS A 344 -2.52 15.55 16.97
CA LYS A 344 -1.55 15.06 17.95
C LYS A 344 -0.46 14.17 17.33
N ASN A 345 -0.80 13.42 16.29
CA ASN A 345 0.10 12.54 15.55
C ASN A 345 0.64 13.17 14.26
N HIS A 346 0.37 14.46 14.01
CA HIS A 346 0.77 15.16 12.80
C HIS A 346 0.37 14.44 11.50
N LYS A 347 -0.81 13.80 11.48
CA LYS A 347 -1.41 13.20 10.28
C LYS A 347 -2.82 13.71 10.01
N TYR A 348 -3.16 13.96 8.74
CA TYR A 348 -4.51 14.28 8.28
C TYR A 348 -4.92 13.34 7.14
N GLY A 349 -5.83 12.42 7.42
CA GLY A 349 -6.05 11.28 6.53
C GLY A 349 -4.78 10.43 6.49
N ASP A 350 -4.34 10.06 5.29
CA ASP A 350 -3.14 9.26 5.07
C ASP A 350 -1.86 10.09 4.99
N PHE A 351 -1.95 11.43 5.06
CA PHE A 351 -0.82 12.33 4.83
C PHE A 351 -0.16 12.73 6.15
N ASP A 352 1.16 12.53 6.22
CA ASP A 352 2.02 13.07 7.27
C ASP A 352 2.39 14.54 6.98
N ILE A 353 2.72 15.32 8.02
CA ILE A 353 3.09 16.73 7.87
C ILE A 353 4.32 16.93 6.98
N SER A 354 5.26 15.98 6.99
CA SER A 354 6.46 16.02 6.15
C SER A 354 6.14 16.09 4.66
N GLU A 355 5.05 15.47 4.22
CA GLU A 355 4.69 15.35 2.81
C GLU A 355 4.42 16.71 2.12
N PRO A 356 3.46 17.54 2.58
CA PRO A 356 3.27 18.85 1.98
C PRO A 356 4.49 19.77 2.18
N LEU A 357 5.25 19.60 3.25
CA LEU A 357 6.45 20.41 3.50
C LEU A 357 7.55 20.13 2.48
N VAL A 358 7.81 18.86 2.16
CA VAL A 358 8.78 18.48 1.11
C VAL A 358 8.38 19.04 -0.25
N VAL A 359 7.08 19.06 -0.56
CA VAL A 359 6.57 19.71 -1.78
C VAL A 359 6.84 21.22 -1.75
N PHE A 360 6.63 21.90 -0.61
CA PHE A 360 6.93 23.32 -0.48
C PHE A 360 8.41 23.65 -0.67
N ILE A 361 9.35 22.81 -0.24
CA ILE A 361 10.79 23.04 -0.48
C ILE A 361 11.05 23.23 -1.99
N LYS A 362 10.42 22.41 -2.84
CA LYS A 362 10.57 22.50 -4.30
C LYS A 362 9.88 23.73 -4.86
N LEU A 363 8.66 24.02 -4.39
CA LEU A 363 7.86 25.13 -4.89
C LEU A 363 8.37 26.50 -4.46
N PHE A 364 8.92 26.64 -3.26
CA PHE A 364 9.38 27.92 -2.68
C PHE A 364 10.75 28.37 -3.21
N ILE A 365 11.29 27.67 -4.22
CA ILE A 365 12.35 28.20 -5.08
C ILE A 365 11.79 29.31 -5.99
N HIS A 366 10.46 29.43 -6.10
CA HIS A 366 9.75 30.48 -6.84
C HIS A 366 9.18 31.54 -5.93
N ASP A 367 9.75 32.74 -5.99
CA ASP A 367 9.34 33.90 -5.21
C ASP A 367 7.84 34.19 -5.30
N ASP A 368 7.24 34.05 -6.48
CA ASP A 368 5.81 34.27 -6.71
C ASP A 368 4.93 33.21 -6.04
N ILE A 369 5.35 31.94 -6.06
CA ILE A 369 4.65 30.86 -5.37
C ILE A 369 4.79 31.00 -3.86
N LEU A 370 6.00 31.31 -3.37
CA LEU A 370 6.24 31.60 -1.97
C LEU A 370 5.37 32.78 -1.51
N HIS A 371 5.38 33.89 -2.25
CA HIS A 371 4.57 35.07 -1.94
C HIS A 371 3.08 34.73 -1.88
N TYR A 372 2.57 34.01 -2.88
CA TYR A 372 1.19 33.54 -2.89
C TYR A 372 0.88 32.70 -1.66
N CYS A 373 1.70 31.69 -1.38
CA CYS A 373 1.50 30.81 -0.23
C CYS A 373 1.52 31.57 1.09
N ILE A 374 2.42 32.53 1.28
CA ILE A 374 2.56 33.28 2.54
C ILE A 374 1.48 34.36 2.71
N LYS A 375 1.18 35.14 1.67
CA LYS A 375 0.30 36.32 1.77
C LYS A 375 -1.11 36.09 1.23
N GLU A 376 -1.26 35.36 0.13
CA GLU A 376 -2.52 35.32 -0.62
C GLU A 376 -3.37 34.06 -0.37
N SER A 377 -2.73 32.94 0.02
CA SER A 377 -3.43 31.66 0.12
C SER A 377 -4.56 31.67 1.16
N GLN A 378 -5.68 31.04 0.81
CA GLN A 378 -6.92 31.04 1.58
C GLN A 378 -6.98 29.82 2.50
N VAL A 379 -6.51 30.00 3.73
CA VAL A 379 -6.44 28.95 4.75
C VAL A 379 -7.38 29.26 5.91
N LYS A 380 -8.21 28.29 6.28
CA LYS A 380 -9.18 28.39 7.37
C LYS A 380 -8.62 27.78 8.65
N ASN A 381 -9.12 28.28 9.79
CA ASN A 381 -8.86 27.76 11.13
C ASN A 381 -7.38 27.74 11.57
N MET A 382 -6.53 28.57 10.96
CA MET A 382 -5.16 28.77 11.43
C MET A 382 -5.19 29.57 12.74
N LYS A 383 -4.55 29.05 13.79
CA LYS A 383 -4.61 29.63 15.16
C LYS A 383 -3.54 30.69 15.44
N VAL A 384 -2.79 31.09 14.43
CA VAL A 384 -1.69 32.04 14.52
C VAL A 384 -1.93 33.23 13.59
N SER A 385 -1.27 34.35 13.86
CA SER A 385 -1.48 35.61 13.16
C SER A 385 -1.04 35.60 11.69
N SER A 386 -0.15 34.69 11.31
CA SER A 386 0.34 34.57 9.93
C SER A 386 0.94 33.20 9.63
N LYS A 387 1.18 32.95 8.33
CA LYS A 387 1.78 31.70 7.86
C LYS A 387 3.28 31.62 8.15
N ILE A 388 3.97 32.76 8.26
CA ILE A 388 5.37 32.79 8.72
C ILE A 388 5.45 32.34 10.18
N VAL A 389 4.59 32.91 11.04
CA VAL A 389 4.51 32.49 12.46
C VAL A 389 4.12 31.02 12.57
N PHE A 390 3.22 30.53 11.71
CA PHE A 390 2.86 29.11 11.64
C PHE A 390 4.07 28.21 11.38
N PHE A 391 4.89 28.51 10.37
CA PHE A 391 6.09 27.72 10.08
C PHE A 391 7.13 27.81 11.20
N CYS A 392 7.33 28.98 11.81
CA CYS A 392 8.21 29.12 12.97
C CYS A 392 7.74 28.26 14.15
N ASP A 393 6.44 28.28 14.48
CA ASP A 393 5.87 27.46 15.55
C ASP A 393 6.02 25.95 15.26
N LEU A 394 5.95 25.54 13.99
CA LEU A 394 6.24 24.17 13.59
C LEU A 394 7.72 23.79 13.79
N VAL A 395 8.67 24.65 13.41
CA VAL A 395 10.10 24.42 13.71
C VAL A 395 10.30 24.18 15.20
N MET A 396 9.63 24.99 16.04
CA MET A 396 9.71 24.86 17.49
C MET A 396 9.15 23.54 18.02
N GLN A 397 8.13 22.98 17.37
CA GLN A 397 7.58 21.66 17.72
C GLN A 397 8.56 20.52 17.38
N PHE A 398 9.24 20.62 16.23
CA PHE A 398 10.15 19.58 15.74
C PHE A 398 11.63 19.77 16.10
N ARG A 399 12.03 20.86 16.77
CA ARG A 399 13.44 21.16 17.09
C ARG A 399 14.19 20.03 17.84
N GLY A 400 13.47 19.22 18.60
CA GLY A 400 14.03 18.08 19.31
C GLY A 400 14.40 16.89 18.42
N ALA A 401 14.01 16.90 17.14
CA ALA A 401 14.26 15.83 16.19
C ALA A 401 15.74 15.52 16.00
N LEU A 402 16.62 16.52 16.09
CA LEU A 402 18.07 16.34 15.96
C LEU A 402 18.69 15.47 17.06
N ALA A 403 18.01 15.35 18.21
CA ALA A 403 18.46 14.56 19.34
C ALA A 403 17.82 13.16 19.40
N LYS A 404 16.92 12.85 18.45
CA LYS A 404 16.21 11.57 18.36
C LYS A 404 16.64 10.82 17.10
N ASP A 405 16.51 9.50 17.11
CA ASP A 405 16.76 8.64 15.94
C ASP A 405 15.51 8.47 15.04
N ASP A 406 14.55 9.39 15.13
CA ASP A 406 13.34 9.35 14.29
C ASP A 406 13.60 10.10 12.96
N GLU A 407 13.84 9.33 11.90
CA GLU A 407 14.14 9.85 10.56
C GLU A 407 13.02 10.74 9.98
N LEU A 408 11.76 10.48 10.34
CA LEU A 408 10.61 11.23 9.84
C LEU A 408 10.52 12.61 10.51
N ASP A 409 10.73 12.66 11.83
CA ASP A 409 10.86 13.91 12.59
C ASP A 409 12.04 14.75 12.05
N GLN A 410 13.17 14.11 11.72
CA GLN A 410 14.35 14.78 11.15
C GLN A 410 14.11 15.32 9.74
N LEU A 411 13.43 14.55 8.88
CA LEU A 411 13.02 15.00 7.54
C LEU A 411 12.09 16.21 7.64
N THR A 412 11.10 16.15 8.54
CA THR A 412 10.16 17.25 8.81
C THR A 412 10.88 18.52 9.22
N LEU A 413 11.80 18.42 10.18
CA LEU A 413 12.60 19.56 10.62
C LEU A 413 13.47 20.12 9.49
N THR A 414 14.11 19.26 8.72
CA THR A 414 14.92 19.65 7.56
C THR A 414 14.09 20.42 6.54
N ALA A 415 12.87 19.95 6.24
CA ALA A 415 11.96 20.63 5.34
C ALA A 415 11.55 22.01 5.85
N LEU A 416 11.19 22.12 7.14
CA LEU A 416 10.84 23.38 7.76
C LEU A 416 12.00 24.38 7.74
N MET A 417 13.23 23.94 8.02
CA MET A 417 14.40 24.81 7.97
C MET A 417 14.68 25.33 6.56
N ASN A 418 14.48 24.51 5.52
CA ASN A 418 14.57 24.95 4.13
C ASN A 418 13.49 25.98 3.79
N ILE A 419 12.25 25.79 4.26
CA ILE A 419 11.16 26.76 4.05
C ILE A 419 11.49 28.10 4.72
N ILE A 420 11.95 28.08 5.99
CA ILE A 420 12.34 29.32 6.68
C ILE A 420 13.52 29.99 5.98
N TRP A 421 14.49 29.20 5.51
CA TRP A 421 15.61 29.72 4.74
C TRP A 421 15.14 30.42 3.46
N SER A 422 14.21 29.81 2.69
CA SER A 422 13.57 30.47 1.54
C SER A 422 12.90 31.79 1.92
N ILE A 423 12.10 31.81 3.00
CA ILE A 423 11.43 33.03 3.50
C ILE A 423 12.47 34.13 3.85
N SER A 424 13.62 33.74 4.41
CA SER A 424 14.64 34.69 4.87
C SER A 424 15.33 35.49 3.77
N PHE A 425 15.20 35.08 2.50
CA PHE A 425 15.74 35.82 1.36
C PHE A 425 14.86 37.00 0.91
N HIS A 426 13.66 37.15 1.47
CA HIS A 426 12.74 38.22 1.11
C HIS A 426 12.66 39.26 2.22
N ASP A 427 13.19 40.46 1.95
CA ASP A 427 13.23 41.56 2.92
C ASP A 427 11.87 41.85 3.57
N GLU A 428 10.78 41.73 2.80
CA GLU A 428 9.41 41.93 3.28
C GLU A 428 8.94 40.94 4.36
N TYR A 429 9.62 39.81 4.52
CA TYR A 429 9.31 38.79 5.53
C TYR A 429 10.30 38.79 6.71
N ILE A 430 11.46 39.43 6.56
CA ILE A 430 12.53 39.43 7.56
C ILE A 430 12.06 40.04 8.88
N ASP A 431 11.31 41.15 8.83
CA ASP A 431 10.83 41.82 10.05
C ASP A 431 9.86 40.93 10.83
N GLU A 432 9.02 40.17 10.11
CA GLU A 432 8.08 39.23 10.70
C GLU A 432 8.81 38.03 11.33
N LEU A 433 9.82 37.48 10.64
CA LEU A 433 10.72 36.46 11.19
C LEU A 433 11.44 36.95 12.47
N LYS A 434 11.99 38.17 12.43
CA LYS A 434 12.70 38.78 13.56
C LYS A 434 11.79 39.11 14.75
N SER A 435 10.51 39.41 14.48
CA SER A 435 9.54 39.69 15.53
C SER A 435 9.17 38.44 16.36
N ASN A 436 9.45 37.23 15.84
CA ASN A 436 9.20 35.99 16.55
C ASN A 436 10.36 35.67 17.52
N ALA A 437 10.31 36.30 18.71
CA ALA A 437 11.33 36.13 19.74
C ALA A 437 11.58 34.67 20.16
N LYS A 438 10.57 33.79 20.09
CA LYS A 438 10.74 32.37 20.43
C LYS A 438 11.62 31.65 19.41
N PHE A 439 11.48 31.99 18.13
CA PHE A 439 12.28 31.41 17.06
C PHE A 439 13.74 31.88 17.12
N LEU A 440 13.99 33.16 17.44
CA LEU A 440 15.35 33.72 17.50
C LEU A 440 16.22 33.26 18.69
N ILE A 441 15.61 32.74 19.75
CA ILE A 441 16.31 32.31 20.99
C ILE A 441 16.66 30.81 20.94
N THR A 442 16.19 30.10 19.91
CA THR A 442 16.41 28.66 19.69
C THR A 442 17.52 28.45 18.69
#